data_AF-A0A535F1Y8-F1
#
_entry.id   AF-A0A535F1Y8-F1
#
_cell.length_a   1.000
_cell.length_b   1.000
_cell.length_c   1.000
_cell.angle_alpha   90.00
_cell.angle_beta   90.00
_cell.angle_gamma   90.00
#
_symmetry.space_group_name_H-M   'P 1'
#
loop_
_entity.id
_entity.type
_entity.pdbx_description
1 polymer ?
#
loop_
_entity_poly.entity_id
_entity_poly.type
_entity_poly.pdbx_seq_one_letter_code
_entity_poly.pdbx_strand_id
1 'polypeptide(L)'
;MSLNSNDDVAWINPFREGVGALERAMQSLERLAQLDIRLAVSGHGPMLTRPQEAIERAQQRYEQWVQEPEKVGWHACKRIFAYALMIHNGLLRDRVSDYLLSCPWFRDYSRSLFHTEPEPFVPLFLKGFLKSF
;
A
#
# COMPACT_ATOMS: atom_id res chain seq x y z
N MET A 1 9.94 4.19 16.48
CA MET A 1 9.47 4.55 15.13
C MET A 1 7.97 4.75 15.22
N SER A 2 7.51 6.00 15.37
CA SER A 2 6.07 6.29 15.42
C SER A 2 5.54 6.18 14.00
N LEU A 3 4.80 5.11 13.70
CA LEU A 3 4.00 5.06 12.48
C LEU A 3 2.94 6.14 12.63
N ASN A 4 3.09 7.25 11.91
CA ASN A 4 2.12 8.32 11.89
C ASN A 4 0.85 7.79 11.21
N SER A 5 -0.02 7.15 11.99
CA SER A 5 -1.27 6.54 11.51
C SER A 5 -2.25 7.56 10.91
N ASN A 6 -1.98 8.85 11.09
CA ASN A 6 -2.80 9.94 10.59
C ASN A 6 -2.79 10.08 9.06
N ASP A 7 -1.84 9.46 8.36
CA ASP A 7 -1.75 9.46 6.88
C ASP A 7 -1.91 8.05 6.28
N ASP A 8 -2.31 7.07 7.08
CA ASP A 8 -2.52 5.70 6.59
C ASP A 8 -3.95 5.57 6.03
N VAL A 9 -4.04 4.99 4.85
CA VAL A 9 -5.30 4.57 4.23
C VAL A 9 -5.32 3.06 4.20
N ALA A 10 -6.51 2.47 4.11
CA ALA A 10 -6.61 1.02 3.97
C ALA A 10 -5.78 0.58 2.76
N TRP A 11 -4.94 -0.41 2.99
CA TRP A 11 -4.19 -1.04 1.92
C TRP A 11 -5.16 -1.84 1.04
N ILE A 12 -5.19 -1.53 -0.26
CA ILE A 12 -6.05 -2.19 -1.24
C ILE A 12 -5.16 -2.91 -2.25
N ASN A 13 -5.34 -4.22 -2.38
CA ASN A 13 -4.63 -5.01 -3.37
C ASN A 13 -5.54 -5.26 -4.59
N PRO A 14 -5.38 -4.50 -5.70
CA PRO A 14 -6.25 -4.65 -6.86
C PRO A 14 -6.18 -6.03 -7.52
N PHE A 15 -5.07 -6.77 -7.36
CA PHE A 15 -4.90 -8.11 -7.91
C PHE A 15 -5.62 -9.19 -7.08
N ARG A 16 -5.91 -8.92 -5.80
CA ARG A 16 -6.63 -9.86 -4.92
C ARG A 16 -8.08 -9.48 -4.67
N GLU A 17 -8.35 -8.19 -4.57
CA GLU A 17 -9.66 -7.62 -4.22
C GLU A 17 -10.48 -7.24 -5.47
N GLY A 18 -9.85 -7.34 -6.64
CA GLY A 18 -10.43 -7.05 -7.95
C GLY A 18 -10.28 -5.59 -8.36
N VAL A 19 -10.37 -5.36 -9.69
CA VAL A 19 -10.11 -4.04 -10.31
C VAL A 19 -10.96 -2.91 -9.73
N GLY A 20 -12.21 -3.19 -9.33
CA GLY A 20 -13.08 -2.17 -8.73
C GLY A 20 -12.97 -1.99 -7.22
N ALA A 21 -11.95 -2.57 -6.57
CA ALA A 21 -11.78 -2.45 -5.12
C ALA A 21 -11.52 -1.01 -4.68
N LEU A 22 -10.70 -0.28 -5.43
CA LEU A 22 -10.39 1.13 -5.15
C LEU A 22 -11.64 2.01 -5.29
N GLU A 23 -12.41 1.80 -6.35
CA GLU A 23 -13.67 2.52 -6.58
C GLU A 23 -14.69 2.28 -5.47
N ARG A 24 -14.85 1.02 -5.02
CA ARG A 24 -15.73 0.69 -3.88
C ARG A 24 -15.25 1.32 -2.57
N ALA A 25 -13.94 1.44 -2.38
CA ALA A 25 -13.38 2.13 -1.22
C ALA A 25 -13.68 3.64 -1.28
N MET A 26 -13.52 4.28 -2.45
CA MET A 26 -13.89 5.68 -2.66
C MET A 26 -15.39 5.92 -2.42
N GLN A 27 -16.28 5.08 -2.96
CA GLN A 27 -17.72 5.14 -2.70
C GLN A 27 -18.08 4.95 -1.21
N SER A 28 -17.26 4.22 -0.46
CA SER A 28 -17.46 4.06 0.98
C SER A 28 -17.06 5.32 1.74
N LEU A 29 -15.95 5.97 1.34
CA LEU A 29 -15.55 7.27 1.88
C LEU A 29 -16.57 8.37 1.56
N GLU A 30 -17.12 8.39 0.34
CA GLU A 30 -18.19 9.33 -0.05
C GLU A 30 -19.42 9.21 0.84
N ARG A 31 -19.86 7.98 1.16
CA ARG A 31 -20.98 7.74 2.07
C ARG A 31 -20.66 8.16 3.51
N LEU A 32 -19.43 7.91 3.96
CA LEU A 32 -18.99 8.33 5.30
C LEU A 32 -18.91 9.85 5.43
N ALA A 33 -18.49 10.55 4.36
CA ALA A 33 -18.40 12.01 4.33
C ALA A 33 -19.77 12.72 4.46
N GLN A 34 -20.87 12.00 4.25
CA GLN A 34 -22.23 12.55 4.39
C GLN A 34 -22.73 12.55 5.85
N LEU A 35 -22.01 11.92 6.77
CA LEU A 35 -22.40 11.80 8.18
C LEU A 35 -21.80 12.97 8.99
N ASP A 36 -22.54 13.48 9.98
CA ASP A 36 -22.01 14.41 11.00
C ASP A 36 -21.15 13.64 12.04
N ILE A 37 -19.99 13.14 11.60
CA ILE A 37 -19.09 12.34 12.43
C ILE A 37 -18.25 13.30 13.30
N ARG A 38 -18.39 13.20 14.61
CA ARG A 38 -17.57 13.96 15.57
C ARG A 38 -16.33 13.18 16.04
N LEU A 39 -16.38 11.86 15.94
CA LEU A 39 -15.39 10.97 16.48
C LEU A 39 -15.37 9.67 15.69
N ALA A 40 -14.19 9.15 15.34
CA ALA A 40 -14.05 7.84 14.73
C ALA A 40 -13.02 6.99 15.49
N VAL A 41 -13.38 5.74 15.77
CA VAL A 41 -12.48 4.75 16.38
C VAL A 41 -11.93 3.89 15.25
N SER A 42 -10.65 4.04 14.95
CA SER A 42 -9.96 3.26 13.92
C SER A 42 -9.58 1.86 14.46
N GLY A 43 -9.37 0.91 13.55
CA GLY A 43 -8.86 -0.42 13.92
C GLY A 43 -7.43 -0.40 14.47
N HIS A 44 -6.66 0.65 14.15
CA HIS A 44 -5.31 0.88 14.63
C HIS A 44 -5.06 2.37 14.88
N GLY A 45 -4.16 2.68 15.81
CA GLY A 45 -3.81 4.05 16.15
C GLY A 45 -4.80 4.73 17.11
N PRO A 46 -4.61 6.03 17.39
CA PRO A 46 -5.49 6.79 18.26
C PRO A 46 -6.82 7.08 17.58
N MET A 47 -7.82 7.37 18.41
CA MET A 47 -9.12 7.85 17.98
C MET A 47 -9.01 9.17 17.20
N LEU A 48 -9.79 9.29 16.12
CA LEU A 48 -9.82 10.48 15.28
C LEU A 48 -10.85 11.47 15.81
N THR A 49 -10.40 12.67 16.16
CA THR A 49 -11.25 13.80 16.61
C THR A 49 -11.68 14.73 15.47
N ARG A 50 -11.05 14.59 14.28
CA ARG A 50 -11.37 15.34 13.05
C ARG A 50 -11.58 14.34 11.89
N PRO A 51 -12.62 13.48 11.97
CA PRO A 51 -12.81 12.39 11.01
C PRO A 51 -13.06 12.87 9.58
N GLN A 52 -13.72 14.03 9.40
CA GLN A 52 -13.97 14.59 8.07
C GLN A 52 -12.67 14.89 7.31
N GLU A 53 -11.68 15.49 7.98
CA GLU A 53 -10.35 15.75 7.40
C GLU A 53 -9.57 14.46 7.11
N ALA A 54 -9.81 13.40 7.88
CA ALA A 54 -9.20 12.10 7.58
C ALA A 54 -9.83 11.47 6.34
N ILE A 55 -11.16 11.59 6.17
CA ILE A 55 -11.88 11.10 4.99
C ILE A 55 -11.42 11.85 3.73
N GLU A 56 -11.35 13.18 3.77
CA GLU A 56 -10.89 14.00 2.64
C GLU A 56 -9.46 13.65 2.21
N ARG A 57 -8.54 13.47 3.18
CA ARG A 57 -7.17 13.02 2.88
C ARG A 57 -7.14 11.62 2.28
N ALA A 58 -7.99 10.71 2.75
CA ALA A 58 -8.09 9.37 2.19
C ALA A 58 -8.62 9.38 0.75
N GLN A 59 -9.61 10.23 0.45
CA GLN A 59 -10.14 10.42 -0.91
C GLN A 59 -9.06 10.96 -1.84
N GLN A 60 -8.38 12.05 -1.47
CA GLN A 60 -7.28 12.63 -2.25
C GLN A 60 -6.17 11.60 -2.51
N ARG A 61 -5.89 10.74 -1.53
CA ARG A 61 -4.89 9.69 -1.68
C ARG A 61 -5.31 8.64 -2.69
N TYR A 62 -6.57 8.19 -2.65
CA TYR A 62 -7.10 7.23 -3.63
C TYR A 62 -7.21 7.84 -5.03
N GLU A 63 -7.54 9.12 -5.16
CA GLU A 63 -7.49 9.81 -6.46
C GLU A 63 -6.08 9.83 -7.04
N GLN A 64 -5.07 10.16 -6.22
CA GLN A 64 -3.66 10.07 -6.64
C GLN A 64 -3.28 8.65 -7.07
N TRP A 65 -3.82 7.63 -6.42
CA TRP A 65 -3.57 6.24 -6.74
C TRP A 65 -4.15 5.83 -8.09
N VAL A 66 -5.32 6.37 -8.44
CA VAL A 66 -5.90 6.19 -9.78
C VAL A 66 -5.03 6.86 -10.85
N GLN A 67 -4.56 8.08 -10.59
CA GLN A 67 -3.75 8.84 -11.56
C GLN A 67 -2.31 8.29 -11.70
N GLU A 68 -1.75 7.75 -10.62
CA GLU A 68 -0.36 7.31 -10.55
C GLU A 68 -0.26 5.90 -9.92
N PRO A 69 -0.71 4.85 -10.65
CA PRO A 69 -0.80 3.48 -10.11
C PRO A 69 0.55 2.91 -9.67
N GLU A 70 1.66 3.36 -10.26
CA GLU A 70 3.01 2.99 -9.83
C GLU A 70 3.30 3.39 -8.37
N LYS A 71 2.78 4.53 -7.89
CA LYS A 71 2.96 4.95 -6.49
C LYS A 71 2.29 3.97 -5.52
N VAL A 72 1.17 3.38 -5.92
CA VAL A 72 0.47 2.33 -5.17
C VAL A 72 1.30 1.06 -5.15
N GLY A 73 1.81 0.65 -6.32
CA GLY A 73 2.70 -0.50 -6.43
C GLY A 73 3.92 -0.38 -5.52
N TRP A 74 4.54 0.81 -5.47
CA TRP A 74 5.69 1.03 -4.59
C TRP A 74 5.32 0.93 -3.11
N HIS A 75 4.18 1.52 -2.73
CA HIS A 75 3.67 1.41 -1.37
C HIS A 75 3.39 -0.07 -1.00
N ALA A 76 2.77 -0.82 -1.91
CA ALA A 76 2.48 -2.25 -1.80
C ALA A 76 3.75 -3.08 -1.53
N CYS A 77 4.67 -3.02 -2.49
CA CYS A 77 5.86 -3.87 -2.52
C CYS A 77 6.72 -3.60 -1.28
N LYS A 78 6.87 -2.33 -0.89
CA LYS A 78 7.62 -1.96 0.31
C LYS A 78 6.99 -2.53 1.58
N ARG A 79 5.67 -2.39 1.77
CA ARG A 79 4.98 -2.93 2.96
C ARG A 79 5.08 -4.44 3.00
N ILE A 80 4.70 -5.14 1.92
CA ILE A 80 4.72 -6.60 1.87
C ILE A 80 6.13 -7.13 2.15
N PHE A 81 7.16 -6.53 1.54
CA PHE A 81 8.54 -6.95 1.76
C PHE A 81 9.05 -6.62 3.17
N ALA A 82 8.69 -5.46 3.75
CA ALA A 82 9.02 -5.14 5.14
C ALA A 82 8.41 -6.17 6.12
N TYR A 83 7.15 -6.57 5.90
CA TYR A 83 6.53 -7.64 6.69
C TYR A 83 7.22 -8.99 6.50
N ALA A 84 7.61 -9.34 5.27
CA ALA A 84 8.38 -10.54 5.01
C ALA A 84 9.70 -10.56 5.81
N LEU A 85 10.45 -9.45 5.82
CA LEU A 85 11.67 -9.32 6.60
C LEU A 85 11.39 -9.47 8.10
N MET A 86 10.31 -8.90 8.63
CA MET A 86 9.95 -9.07 10.05
C MET A 86 9.58 -10.53 10.38
N ILE A 87 8.77 -11.18 9.55
CA ILE A 87 8.32 -12.57 9.74
C ILE A 87 9.50 -13.55 9.72
N HIS A 88 10.45 -13.34 8.82
CA HIS A 88 11.61 -14.20 8.67
C HIS A 88 12.80 -13.80 9.55
N ASN A 89 12.65 -12.76 10.39
CA ASN A 89 13.74 -12.17 11.17
C ASN A 89 14.97 -11.80 10.31
N GLY A 90 14.69 -11.15 9.19
CA GLY A 90 15.63 -10.85 8.12
C GLY A 90 15.62 -11.90 7.00
N LEU A 91 16.35 -11.61 5.93
CA LEU A 91 16.63 -12.54 4.84
C LEU A 91 18.10 -12.41 4.46
N LEU A 92 18.74 -13.53 4.12
CA LEU A 92 20.08 -13.51 3.58
C LEU A 92 20.07 -12.82 2.21
N ARG A 93 21.03 -11.92 2.00
CA ARG A 93 21.07 -11.02 0.83
C ARG A 93 21.04 -11.76 -0.49
N ASP A 94 21.74 -12.88 -0.58
CA ASP A 94 21.80 -13.76 -1.75
C ASP A 94 20.50 -14.54 -2.00
N ARG A 95 19.64 -14.68 -0.98
CA ARG A 95 18.33 -15.37 -1.07
C ARG A 95 17.16 -14.42 -1.33
N VAL A 96 17.36 -13.11 -1.22
CA VAL A 96 16.29 -12.11 -1.42
C VAL A 96 15.71 -12.18 -2.83
N SER A 97 16.56 -12.32 -3.86
CA SER A 97 16.10 -12.42 -5.24
C SER A 97 15.21 -13.65 -5.45
N ASP A 98 15.66 -14.83 -5.01
CA ASP A 98 14.89 -16.07 -5.09
C ASP A 98 13.54 -15.94 -4.37
N TYR A 99 13.55 -15.33 -3.18
CA TYR A 99 12.35 -15.08 -2.40
C TYR A 99 11.35 -14.20 -3.17
N LEU A 100 11.79 -13.05 -3.68
CA LEU A 100 10.93 -12.13 -4.43
C LEU A 100 10.37 -12.79 -5.71
N LEU A 101 11.20 -13.55 -6.44
CA LEU A 101 10.76 -14.23 -7.66
C LEU A 101 9.81 -15.40 -7.37
N SER A 102 9.85 -15.99 -6.16
CA SER A 102 8.88 -17.00 -5.72
C SER A 102 7.52 -16.42 -5.34
N CYS A 103 7.44 -15.12 -5.07
CA CYS A 103 6.23 -14.45 -4.59
C CYS A 103 5.28 -14.09 -5.75
N PRO A 104 4.04 -14.60 -5.78
CA PRO A 104 3.08 -14.25 -6.84
C PRO A 104 2.81 -12.75 -6.93
N TRP A 105 2.64 -12.07 -5.78
CA TRP A 105 2.40 -10.63 -5.74
C TRP A 105 3.50 -9.85 -6.48
N PHE A 106 4.77 -10.20 -6.30
CA PHE A 106 5.89 -9.48 -6.92
C PHE A 106 5.83 -9.58 -8.46
N ARG A 107 5.41 -10.74 -8.97
CA ARG A 107 5.19 -10.97 -10.41
C ARG A 107 4.01 -10.15 -10.93
N ASP A 108 2.90 -10.11 -10.19
CA ASP A 108 1.71 -9.35 -10.58
C ASP A 108 2.02 -7.85 -10.64
N TYR A 109 2.69 -7.32 -9.61
CA TYR A 109 3.05 -5.90 -9.52
C TYR A 109 4.09 -5.50 -10.59
N SER A 110 5.16 -6.27 -10.77
CA SER A 110 6.20 -5.98 -11.77
C SER A 110 5.62 -5.85 -13.18
N ARG A 111 4.78 -6.81 -13.59
CA ARG A 111 4.20 -6.83 -14.94
C ARG A 111 3.09 -5.79 -15.12
N SER A 112 2.18 -5.71 -14.16
CA SER A 112 0.94 -4.96 -14.35
C SER A 112 1.06 -3.48 -14.03
N LEU A 113 1.86 -3.12 -13.01
CA LEU A 113 2.00 -1.71 -12.60
C LEU A 113 3.32 -1.09 -13.05
N PHE A 114 4.40 -1.87 -13.10
CA PHE A 114 5.73 -1.36 -13.47
C PHE A 114 6.15 -1.73 -14.89
N HIS A 115 5.30 -2.46 -15.62
CA HIS A 115 5.51 -2.84 -17.01
C HIS A 115 6.89 -3.47 -17.29
N THR A 116 7.35 -4.31 -16.38
CA THR A 116 8.65 -4.97 -16.45
C THR A 116 8.54 -6.43 -16.02
N GLU A 117 9.44 -7.28 -16.52
CA GLU A 117 9.52 -8.66 -16.05
C GLU A 117 10.04 -8.73 -14.61
N PRO A 118 9.69 -9.78 -13.83
CA PRO A 118 10.06 -9.89 -12.42
C PRO A 118 11.58 -9.83 -12.19
N GLU A 119 12.36 -10.52 -13.01
CA GLU A 119 13.82 -10.63 -12.89
C GLU A 119 14.53 -9.27 -13.00
N PRO A 120 14.31 -8.46 -14.05
CA PRO A 120 14.90 -7.11 -14.13
C PRO A 120 14.30 -6.14 -13.10
N PHE A 121 13.11 -6.41 -12.55
CA PHE A 121 12.53 -5.57 -11.51
C PHE A 121 13.21 -5.72 -10.14
N VAL A 122 13.75 -6.90 -9.80
CA VAL A 122 14.43 -7.15 -8.51
C VAL A 122 15.45 -6.06 -8.14
N PRO A 123 16.48 -5.76 -8.96
CA PRO A 123 17.47 -4.75 -8.60
C PRO A 123 16.88 -3.33 -8.51
N LEU A 124 15.87 -3.00 -9.31
CA LEU A 124 15.17 -1.71 -9.24
C LEU A 124 14.40 -1.57 -7.92
N PHE A 125 13.66 -2.62 -7.56
CA PHE A 125 12.91 -2.69 -6.32
C PHE A 125 13.83 -2.56 -5.10
N LEU A 126 14.89 -3.37 -5.03
CA LEU A 126 15.81 -3.34 -3.88
C LEU A 126 16.51 -1.99 -3.73
N LYS A 127 16.93 -1.37 -4.84
CA LYS A 127 17.50 -0.02 -4.82
C LYS A 127 16.49 1.02 -4.31
N GLY A 128 15.23 0.95 -4.76
CA GLY A 128 14.16 1.84 -4.32
C GLY A 128 13.76 1.63 -2.85
N PHE A 129 13.73 0.37 -2.41
CA PHE A 129 13.44 -0.02 -1.02
C PHE A 129 14.48 0.53 -0.06
N LEU A 130 15.78 0.33 -0.34
CA LEU A 130 16.88 0.78 0.51
C LEU A 130 16.99 2.31 0.61
N LYS A 131 16.60 3.05 -0.43
CA LYS A 131 16.54 4.53 -0.40
C LYS A 131 15.41 5.11 0.46
N SER A 132 14.49 4.26 0.93
CA SER A 132 13.32 4.69 1.71
C SER A 132 13.57 4.67 3.22
N PHE A 133 14.78 4.30 3.64
CA PHE A 133 15.27 4.35 5.02
C PHE A 133 16.22 5.52 5.21
#